data_AF-A0A497NW47-F1
#
_entry.id   AF-A0A497NW47-F1
#
_cell.length_a   1.000
_cell.length_b   1.000
_cell.length_c   1.000
_cell.angle_alpha   90.00
_cell.angle_beta   90.00
_cell.angle_gamma   90.00
#
_symmetry.space_group_name_H-M   'P 1'
#
loop_
_entity.id
_entity.type
_entity.pdbx_description
1 polymer ?
#
loop_
_entity_poly.entity_id
_entity_poly.type
_entity_poly.pdbx_seq_one_letter_code
_entity_poly.pdbx_strand_id
1 'polypeptide(L)'
;MQRTGVAKLPLHYGKAPRWLIVRMRKLAREIVTIIVDEYGTGDFLKRLSDPFWFQALGCVLGYDWHSSGVTTVVTGVLKQAVVPEEHGVAVCGGKGKLSRQAPLEIGVAGERFGFSTDKIDALRYASKMSAKVDNTAIQAGYQLYHHAFFVAEDGRWVVIQQGMCPKDRTARRYHWLSDDVRNFVVEPHKAIVGDARRDVALDMTAKESEGCRKISVDVAKEKPRRIMRMIMSVRPAYQRSLQEWMPKKAETGWKEYPIDVLSMPRNLNWKALQQVYEFQPQNYEELLSVKGVGSATVRGLALIAELIYGEKPSWKDPVKYSFAYGGKDGVPYPVNRRAMDESIRILRRAIEEAKIGDKEKMRSLQRLRRFVPENIPH
;
A
#
# COMPACT_ATOMS: atom_id res chain seq x y z
N MET A 1 -20.77 -28.04 10.21
CA MET A 1 -20.94 -26.76 9.48
C MET A 1 -19.67 -26.49 8.65
N GLN A 2 -19.73 -26.70 7.34
CA GLN A 2 -18.62 -26.33 6.44
C GLN A 2 -18.64 -24.81 6.21
N ARG A 3 -17.54 -24.14 6.52
CA ARG A 3 -17.33 -22.71 6.22
C ARG A 3 -17.23 -22.52 4.71
N THR A 4 -18.31 -22.13 4.04
CA THR A 4 -18.31 -21.73 2.62
C THR A 4 -18.30 -20.21 2.51
N GLY A 5 -17.34 -19.63 1.78
CA GLY A 5 -17.26 -18.16 1.55
C GLY A 5 -15.96 -17.48 2.00
N VAL A 6 -14.87 -18.22 2.16
CA VAL A 6 -13.56 -17.65 2.50
C VAL A 6 -12.80 -17.30 1.22
N ALA A 7 -12.79 -16.01 0.85
CA ALA A 7 -11.92 -15.47 -0.18
C ALA A 7 -10.57 -15.11 0.45
N LYS A 8 -9.53 -15.90 0.16
CA LYS A 8 -8.14 -15.60 0.54
C LYS A 8 -7.43 -15.03 -0.70
N LEU A 9 -6.51 -14.09 -0.53
CA LEU A 9 -5.41 -13.77 -1.45
C LEU A 9 -4.15 -14.51 -0.97
N PRO A 10 -4.10 -15.86 -1.01
CA PRO A 10 -2.93 -16.57 -0.55
C PRO A 10 -1.73 -16.18 -1.41
N LEU A 11 -0.54 -16.20 -0.80
CA LEU A 11 0.69 -16.06 -1.55
C LEU A 11 0.82 -17.21 -2.56
N HIS A 12 0.55 -16.92 -3.82
CA HIS A 12 0.81 -17.85 -4.92
C HIS A 12 2.25 -17.70 -5.40
N TYR A 13 2.95 -18.83 -5.47
CA TYR A 13 4.25 -18.94 -6.11
C TYR A 13 4.04 -19.26 -7.58
N GLY A 14 4.54 -18.40 -8.47
CA GLY A 14 4.39 -18.57 -9.91
C GLY A 14 4.53 -17.24 -10.65
N LYS A 15 4.90 -17.31 -11.93
CA LYS A 15 4.82 -16.17 -12.85
C LYS A 15 3.59 -16.35 -13.71
N ALA A 16 2.87 -15.26 -13.96
CA ALA A 16 1.82 -15.28 -14.97
C ALA A 16 2.39 -15.75 -16.32
N PRO A 17 1.73 -16.68 -17.03
CA PRO A 17 2.22 -17.16 -18.31
C PRO A 17 2.42 -16.02 -19.31
N ARG A 18 3.52 -16.08 -20.08
CA ARG A 18 3.86 -15.01 -21.04
C ARG A 18 2.75 -14.77 -22.07
N TRP A 19 2.09 -15.84 -22.52
CA TRP A 19 0.96 -15.74 -23.47
C TRP A 19 -0.21 -14.94 -22.89
N LEU A 20 -0.48 -15.07 -21.58
CA LEU A 20 -1.55 -14.35 -20.90
C LEU A 20 -1.16 -12.87 -20.80
N ILE A 21 0.06 -12.57 -20.33
CA ILE A 21 0.55 -11.20 -20.19
C ILE A 21 0.50 -10.42 -21.51
N VAL A 22 0.83 -11.05 -22.64
CA VAL A 22 0.74 -10.42 -23.96
C VAL A 22 -0.71 -10.05 -24.31
N ARG A 23 -1.68 -10.91 -24.02
CA ARG A 23 -3.10 -10.64 -24.24
C ARG A 23 -3.63 -9.57 -23.28
N MET A 24 -3.26 -9.67 -22.00
CA MET A 24 -3.57 -8.67 -20.97
C MET A 24 -3.09 -7.29 -21.38
N ARG A 25 -1.86 -7.16 -21.89
CA ARG A 25 -1.31 -5.87 -22.32
C ARG A 25 -2.11 -5.24 -23.45
N LYS A 26 -2.50 -6.03 -24.46
CA LYS A 26 -3.34 -5.54 -25.57
C LYS A 26 -4.68 -5.04 -25.05
N LEU A 27 -5.38 -5.85 -24.26
CA LEU A 27 -6.69 -5.48 -23.72
C LEU A 27 -6.60 -4.29 -22.74
N ALA A 28 -5.57 -4.26 -21.88
CA ALA A 28 -5.36 -3.17 -20.94
C ALA A 28 -5.11 -1.84 -21.65
N ARG A 29 -4.37 -1.85 -22.77
CA ARG A 29 -4.16 -0.64 -23.58
C ARG A 29 -5.51 -0.07 -24.04
N GLU A 30 -6.33 -0.87 -24.73
CA GLU A 30 -7.65 -0.43 -25.21
C GLU A 30 -8.55 0.08 -24.07
N ILE A 31 -8.58 -0.62 -22.93
CA ILE A 31 -9.38 -0.20 -21.77
C ILE A 31 -8.89 1.15 -21.22
N VAL A 32 -7.57 1.34 -21.10
CA VAL A 32 -7.02 2.61 -20.61
C VAL A 32 -7.31 3.73 -21.60
N THR A 33 -7.10 3.51 -22.90
CA THR A 33 -7.41 4.50 -23.96
C THR A 33 -8.86 4.95 -23.85
N ILE A 34 -9.82 4.03 -23.83
CA ILE A 34 -11.25 4.35 -23.72
C ILE A 34 -11.54 5.17 -22.45
N ILE A 35 -11.00 4.77 -21.29
CA ILE A 35 -11.29 5.47 -20.03
C ILE A 35 -10.69 6.89 -20.03
N VAL A 36 -9.46 7.03 -20.53
CA VAL A 36 -8.77 8.32 -20.58
C VAL A 36 -9.45 9.24 -21.58
N ASP A 37 -9.84 8.76 -22.75
CA ASP A 37 -10.48 9.57 -23.80
C ASP A 37 -11.88 10.04 -23.37
N GLU A 38 -12.66 9.17 -22.73
CA GLU A 38 -14.05 9.46 -22.34
C GLU A 38 -14.18 10.22 -21.01
N TYR A 39 -13.31 9.94 -20.04
CA TYR A 39 -13.44 10.44 -18.67
C TYR A 39 -12.20 11.19 -18.15
N GLY A 40 -11.09 11.17 -18.90
CA GLY A 40 -9.85 11.81 -18.52
C GLY A 40 -8.95 10.99 -17.60
N THR A 41 -7.69 11.43 -17.50
CA THR A 41 -6.64 10.81 -16.66
C THR A 41 -7.01 10.80 -15.17
N GLY A 42 -7.71 11.84 -14.71
CA GLY A 42 -8.20 11.96 -13.34
C GLY A 42 -9.14 10.84 -12.90
N ASP A 43 -10.15 10.56 -13.71
CA ASP A 43 -11.11 9.49 -13.43
C ASP A 43 -10.45 8.13 -13.53
N PHE A 44 -9.51 7.94 -14.47
CA PHE A 44 -8.69 6.73 -14.52
C PHE A 44 -7.91 6.52 -13.21
N LEU A 45 -7.23 7.55 -12.69
CA LEU A 45 -6.51 7.48 -11.42
C LEU A 45 -7.45 7.21 -10.23
N LYS A 46 -8.58 7.91 -10.14
CA LYS A 46 -9.59 7.66 -9.09
C LYS A 46 -10.06 6.20 -9.10
N ARG A 47 -10.36 5.66 -10.27
CA ARG A 47 -10.73 4.25 -10.46
C ARG A 47 -9.61 3.30 -10.05
N LEU A 48 -8.36 3.57 -10.43
CA LEU A 48 -7.21 2.76 -10.00
C LEU A 48 -7.03 2.75 -8.47
N SER A 49 -7.27 3.87 -7.81
CA SER A 49 -7.17 3.99 -6.35
C SER A 49 -8.27 3.26 -5.59
N ASP A 50 -9.37 2.90 -6.28
CA ASP A 50 -10.43 2.10 -5.71
C ASP A 50 -10.01 0.61 -5.72
N PRO A 51 -9.91 -0.05 -4.55
CA PRO A 51 -9.45 -1.43 -4.50
C PRO A 51 -10.37 -2.42 -5.22
N PHE A 52 -11.67 -2.12 -5.34
CA PHE A 52 -12.65 -3.00 -5.97
C PHE A 52 -12.57 -2.92 -7.48
N TRP A 53 -12.53 -1.70 -8.00
CA TRP A 53 -12.32 -1.47 -9.41
C TRP A 53 -10.98 -2.02 -9.88
N PHE A 54 -9.90 -1.79 -9.11
CA PHE A 54 -8.59 -2.36 -9.41
C PHE A 54 -8.60 -3.90 -9.43
N GLN A 55 -9.36 -4.53 -8.52
CA GLN A 55 -9.53 -5.98 -8.51
C GLN A 55 -10.32 -6.48 -9.73
N ALA A 56 -11.43 -5.79 -10.06
CA ALA A 56 -12.27 -6.10 -11.21
C ALA A 56 -11.50 -5.97 -12.53
N LEU A 57 -10.66 -4.94 -12.66
CA LEU A 57 -9.76 -4.78 -13.80
C LEU A 57 -8.86 -6.01 -13.96
N GLY A 58 -8.29 -6.54 -12.87
CA GLY A 58 -7.50 -7.77 -12.91
C GLY A 58 -8.25 -8.95 -13.51
N CYS A 59 -9.52 -9.12 -13.15
CA CYS A 59 -10.34 -10.23 -13.63
C CYS A 59 -10.80 -10.05 -15.08
N VAL A 60 -11.06 -8.82 -15.49
CA VAL A 60 -11.39 -8.48 -16.89
C VAL A 60 -10.20 -8.76 -17.81
N LEU A 61 -9.00 -8.51 -17.31
CA LEU A 61 -7.77 -8.89 -18.01
C LEU A 61 -7.53 -10.40 -18.03
N GLY A 62 -8.41 -11.21 -17.42
CA GLY A 62 -8.32 -12.67 -17.40
C GLY A 62 -7.38 -13.20 -16.32
N TYR A 63 -7.12 -12.43 -15.27
CA TYR A 63 -6.32 -12.86 -14.12
C TYR A 63 -7.20 -13.27 -12.93
N ASP A 64 -6.74 -14.26 -12.16
CA ASP A 64 -7.54 -14.85 -11.09
C ASP A 64 -7.91 -13.85 -9.99
N TRP A 65 -9.20 -13.84 -9.65
CA TRP A 65 -9.78 -12.96 -8.62
C TRP A 65 -9.19 -13.17 -7.23
N HIS A 66 -8.73 -14.38 -6.89
CA HIS A 66 -8.24 -14.71 -5.54
C HIS A 66 -6.71 -14.72 -5.43
N SER A 67 -5.98 -14.10 -6.35
CA SER A 67 -4.51 -14.19 -6.33
C SER A 67 -3.84 -12.97 -5.72
N SER A 68 -2.94 -13.18 -4.75
CA SER A 68 -2.02 -12.12 -4.29
C SER A 68 -1.18 -11.54 -5.44
N GLY A 69 -1.09 -12.25 -6.56
CA GLY A 69 -0.44 -11.82 -7.79
C GLY A 69 -1.15 -10.69 -8.53
N VAL A 70 -2.46 -10.48 -8.31
CA VAL A 70 -3.28 -9.49 -9.06
C VAL A 70 -2.63 -8.12 -9.04
N THR A 71 -2.26 -7.59 -7.87
CA THR A 71 -1.60 -6.28 -7.77
C THR A 71 -0.35 -6.22 -8.62
N THR A 72 0.56 -7.18 -8.46
CA THR A 72 1.85 -7.15 -9.15
C THR A 72 1.75 -7.40 -10.65
N VAL A 73 0.77 -8.18 -11.08
CA VAL A 73 0.56 -8.51 -12.49
C VAL A 73 -0.18 -7.38 -13.18
N VAL A 74 -1.28 -6.87 -12.62
CA VAL A 74 -2.07 -5.78 -13.21
C VAL A 74 -1.22 -4.52 -13.32
N THR A 75 -0.51 -4.12 -12.26
CA THR A 75 0.43 -2.97 -12.32
C THR A 75 1.53 -3.18 -13.36
N GLY A 76 2.09 -4.39 -13.46
CA GLY A 76 3.10 -4.71 -14.46
C GLY A 76 2.58 -4.71 -15.90
N VAL A 77 1.33 -5.14 -16.11
CA VAL A 77 0.61 -5.06 -17.38
C VAL A 77 0.34 -3.61 -17.75
N LEU A 78 -0.21 -2.82 -16.82
CA LEU A 78 -0.49 -1.40 -17.03
C LEU A 78 0.79 -0.64 -17.36
N LYS A 79 1.89 -0.87 -16.63
CA LYS A 79 3.20 -0.25 -16.94
C LYS A 79 3.70 -0.55 -18.36
N GLN A 80 3.31 -1.67 -18.96
CA GLN A 80 3.67 -2.02 -20.34
C GLN A 80 2.62 -1.60 -21.39
N ALA A 81 1.39 -1.38 -20.97
CA ALA A 81 0.26 -1.06 -21.85
C ALA A 81 0.10 0.45 -22.05
N VAL A 82 0.31 1.21 -20.97
CA VAL A 82 0.20 2.66 -20.95
C VAL A 82 1.43 3.27 -21.62
N VAL A 83 1.17 4.18 -22.55
CA VAL A 83 2.18 5.01 -23.22
C VAL A 83 1.97 6.46 -22.77
N PRO A 84 2.92 7.08 -22.05
CA PRO A 84 2.76 8.41 -21.47
C PRO A 84 2.28 9.47 -22.46
N GLU A 85 2.84 9.48 -23.66
CA GLU A 85 2.58 10.47 -24.70
C GLU A 85 1.19 10.31 -25.34
N GLU A 86 0.58 9.13 -25.24
CA GLU A 86 -0.76 8.86 -25.79
C GLU A 86 -1.85 8.94 -24.71
N HIS A 87 -1.55 8.50 -23.48
CA HIS A 87 -2.56 8.33 -22.42
C HIS A 87 -2.46 9.40 -21.33
N GLY A 88 -1.48 10.31 -21.39
CA GLY A 88 -1.25 11.33 -20.36
C GLY A 88 -0.95 10.74 -18.98
N VAL A 89 -0.52 9.47 -18.88
CA VAL A 89 -0.25 8.76 -17.62
C VAL A 89 1.02 7.93 -17.73
N ALA A 90 1.85 7.92 -16.70
CA ALA A 90 3.02 7.07 -16.57
C ALA A 90 2.93 6.17 -15.34
N VAL A 91 3.53 4.98 -15.43
CA VAL A 91 3.59 4.01 -14.32
C VAL A 91 5.03 3.74 -13.95
N CYS A 92 5.40 4.08 -12.72
CA CYS A 92 6.75 3.97 -12.17
C CYS A 92 6.81 2.87 -11.09
N GLY A 93 7.96 2.23 -10.94
CA GLY A 93 8.20 1.17 -9.97
C GLY A 93 7.83 -0.23 -10.46
N GLY A 94 7.50 -1.11 -9.54
CA GLY A 94 7.11 -2.49 -9.81
C GLY A 94 7.43 -3.44 -8.65
N LYS A 95 7.55 -4.73 -8.97
CA LYS A 95 7.85 -5.79 -8.00
C LYS A 95 9.35 -5.89 -7.71
N GLY A 96 9.71 -6.12 -6.44
CA GLY A 96 11.08 -6.43 -6.02
C GLY A 96 12.04 -5.28 -6.30
N LYS A 97 13.11 -5.53 -7.05
CA LYS A 97 14.12 -4.50 -7.37
C LYS A 97 13.54 -3.29 -8.12
N LEU A 98 12.51 -3.50 -8.95
CA LEU A 98 11.84 -2.43 -9.69
C LEU A 98 11.16 -1.40 -8.77
N SER A 99 10.70 -1.81 -7.59
CA SER A 99 10.12 -0.87 -6.60
C SER A 99 11.09 0.25 -6.23
N ARG A 100 12.39 -0.05 -6.18
CA ARG A 100 13.45 0.90 -5.82
C ARG A 100 13.81 1.85 -6.96
N GLN A 101 13.38 1.56 -8.19
CA GLN A 101 13.61 2.41 -9.36
C GLN A 101 12.54 3.49 -9.52
N ALA A 102 11.43 3.43 -8.76
CA ALA A 102 10.33 4.39 -8.90
C ALA A 102 10.77 5.86 -8.86
N PRO A 103 11.65 6.33 -7.93
CA PRO A 103 12.07 7.74 -7.94
C PRO A 103 12.85 8.17 -9.18
N LEU A 104 13.61 7.26 -9.79
CA LEU A 104 14.32 7.54 -11.05
C LEU A 104 13.33 7.63 -12.21
N GLU A 105 12.43 6.66 -12.31
CA GLU A 105 11.40 6.62 -13.35
C GLU A 105 10.41 7.79 -13.26
N ILE A 106 10.09 8.26 -12.05
CA ILE A 106 9.29 9.49 -11.82
C ILE A 106 9.99 10.71 -12.41
N GLY A 107 11.33 10.79 -12.30
CA GLY A 107 12.10 11.86 -12.94
C GLY A 107 11.93 11.86 -14.45
N VAL A 108 12.15 10.70 -15.07
CA VAL A 108 12.00 10.52 -16.52
C VAL A 108 10.58 10.82 -17.00
N ALA A 109 9.56 10.35 -16.26
CA ALA A 109 8.17 10.63 -16.59
C ALA A 109 7.83 12.12 -16.43
N GLY A 110 8.33 12.77 -15.38
CA GLY A 110 8.10 14.19 -15.14
C GLY A 110 8.76 15.08 -16.20
N GLU A 111 9.98 14.75 -16.64
CA GLU A 111 10.63 15.44 -17.77
C GLU A 111 9.81 15.32 -19.05
N ARG A 112 9.25 14.14 -19.34
CA ARG A 112 8.38 13.92 -20.51
C ARG A 112 7.08 14.73 -20.44
N PHE A 113 6.49 14.86 -19.26
CA PHE A 113 5.30 15.68 -19.05
C PHE A 113 5.60 17.18 -18.88
N GLY A 114 6.87 17.60 -18.96
CA GLY A 114 7.27 19.00 -18.83
C GLY A 114 7.12 19.56 -17.40
N PHE A 115 7.20 18.72 -16.37
CA PHE A 115 7.16 19.16 -14.98
C PHE A 115 8.41 19.92 -14.58
N SER A 116 8.22 20.94 -13.72
CA SER A 116 9.34 21.61 -13.05
C SER A 116 10.09 20.66 -12.12
N THR A 117 11.36 20.98 -11.84
CA THR A 117 12.20 20.22 -10.90
C THR A 117 11.52 20.07 -9.54
N ASP A 118 10.91 21.13 -9.01
CA ASP A 118 10.21 21.10 -7.72
C ASP A 118 9.03 20.12 -7.73
N LYS A 119 8.27 20.08 -8.84
CA LYS A 119 7.16 19.14 -8.98
C LYS A 119 7.65 17.69 -9.06
N ILE A 120 8.74 17.44 -9.79
CA ILE A 120 9.37 16.12 -9.88
C ILE A 120 9.84 15.66 -8.49
N ASP A 121 10.48 16.55 -7.73
CA ASP A 121 10.97 16.22 -6.39
C ASP A 121 9.83 16.02 -5.39
N ALA A 122 8.74 16.78 -5.49
CA ALA A 122 7.52 16.53 -4.73
C ALA A 122 6.90 15.15 -5.04
N LEU A 123 6.87 14.72 -6.31
CA LEU A 123 6.37 13.39 -6.70
C LEU A 123 7.30 12.27 -6.20
N ARG A 124 8.62 12.46 -6.29
CA ARG A 124 9.61 11.52 -5.71
C ARG A 124 9.45 11.41 -4.20
N TYR A 125 9.19 12.53 -3.53
CA TYR A 125 8.91 12.58 -2.10
C TYR A 125 7.64 11.81 -1.77
N ALA A 126 6.54 12.08 -2.48
CA ALA A 126 5.27 11.37 -2.30
C ALA A 126 5.40 9.84 -2.48
N SER A 127 6.15 9.40 -3.51
CA SER A 127 6.46 7.97 -3.73
C SER A 127 7.20 7.36 -2.53
N LYS A 128 8.27 8.02 -2.06
CA LYS A 128 9.07 7.55 -0.93
C LYS A 128 8.27 7.54 0.37
N MET A 129 7.50 8.60 0.64
CA MET A 129 6.73 8.73 1.87
C MET A 129 5.58 7.74 1.93
N SER A 130 4.86 7.52 0.82
CA SER A 130 3.82 6.48 0.77
C SER A 130 4.41 5.10 1.11
N ALA A 131 5.57 4.75 0.55
CA ALA A 131 6.24 3.49 0.87
C ALA A 131 6.75 3.43 2.32
N LYS A 132 7.22 4.57 2.84
CA LYS A 132 7.72 4.69 4.21
C LYS A 132 6.60 4.46 5.22
N VAL A 133 5.47 5.11 5.04
CA VAL A 133 4.29 5.02 5.92
C VAL A 133 3.79 3.58 5.98
N ASP A 134 3.54 2.96 4.83
CA ASP A 134 2.99 1.60 4.73
C ASP A 134 3.90 0.54 5.36
N ASN A 135 5.23 0.74 5.28
CA ASN A 135 6.22 -0.22 5.76
C ASN A 135 6.68 0.04 7.21
N THR A 136 6.49 1.25 7.75
CA THR A 136 7.08 1.64 9.05
C THR A 136 6.09 2.20 10.06
N ALA A 137 5.13 3.02 9.64
CA ALA A 137 4.14 3.63 10.53
C ALA A 137 3.01 2.64 10.86
N ILE A 138 2.67 1.76 9.91
CA ILE A 138 1.70 0.67 10.11
C ILE A 138 2.46 -0.65 10.23
N GLN A 139 2.39 -1.29 11.40
CA GLN A 139 3.15 -2.51 11.71
C GLN A 139 2.23 -3.68 12.04
N ALA A 140 1.67 -4.27 10.98
CA ALA A 140 0.85 -5.49 11.03
C ALA A 140 1.60 -6.75 10.56
N GLY A 141 2.93 -6.67 10.41
CA GLY A 141 3.79 -7.78 9.97
C GLY A 141 3.89 -7.96 8.45
N TYR A 142 3.49 -6.96 7.67
CA TYR A 142 3.58 -6.95 6.21
C TYR A 142 4.75 -6.10 5.73
N GLN A 143 5.75 -6.73 5.13
CA GLN A 143 6.88 -6.03 4.51
C GLN A 143 6.59 -5.75 3.05
N LEU A 144 6.77 -4.51 2.60
CA LEU A 144 6.56 -4.13 1.20
C LEU A 144 7.54 -4.86 0.28
N TYR A 145 6.99 -5.40 -0.80
CA TYR A 145 7.76 -6.04 -1.89
C TYR A 145 7.37 -5.52 -3.27
N HIS A 146 6.34 -4.67 -3.35
CA HIS A 146 5.83 -4.10 -4.57
C HIS A 146 5.40 -2.66 -4.32
N HIS A 147 5.79 -1.76 -5.22
CA HIS A 147 5.42 -0.35 -5.22
C HIS A 147 5.19 0.09 -6.65
N ALA A 148 3.98 0.53 -6.98
CA ALA A 148 3.64 1.13 -8.26
C ALA A 148 3.12 2.56 -8.03
N PHE A 149 3.75 3.53 -8.70
CA PHE A 149 3.40 4.95 -8.66
C PHE A 149 2.86 5.36 -10.03
N PHE A 150 1.59 5.70 -10.09
CA PHE A 150 0.93 6.20 -11.29
C PHE A 150 0.91 7.72 -11.22
N VAL A 151 1.31 8.40 -12.30
CA VAL A 151 1.31 9.86 -12.39
C VAL A 151 0.69 10.30 -13.69
N ALA A 152 -0.26 11.23 -13.63
CA ALA A 152 -0.87 11.87 -14.79
C ALA A 152 -0.11 13.14 -15.18
N GLU A 153 -0.30 13.58 -16.42
CA GLU A 153 0.28 14.81 -16.99
C GLU A 153 -0.14 16.11 -16.29
N ASP A 154 -1.22 16.08 -15.51
CA ASP A 154 -1.64 17.19 -14.63
C ASP A 154 -1.00 17.14 -13.24
N GLY A 155 -0.17 16.12 -12.99
CA GLY A 155 0.56 15.91 -11.76
C GLY A 155 -0.24 15.30 -10.62
N ARG A 156 -1.47 14.82 -10.86
CA ARG A 156 -2.17 13.90 -9.94
C ARG A 156 -1.51 12.54 -9.96
N TRP A 157 -1.63 11.82 -8.85
CA TRP A 157 -0.95 10.53 -8.70
C TRP A 157 -1.70 9.54 -7.82
N VAL A 158 -1.40 8.27 -8.03
CA VAL A 158 -1.91 7.15 -7.25
C VAL A 158 -0.76 6.23 -6.88
N VAL A 159 -0.76 5.73 -5.66
CA VAL A 159 0.21 4.72 -5.22
C VAL A 159 -0.53 3.44 -4.84
N ILE A 160 -0.14 2.34 -5.50
CA ILE A 160 -0.63 1.00 -5.21
C ILE A 160 0.56 0.15 -4.76
N GLN A 161 0.51 -0.32 -3.51
CA GLN A 161 1.61 -1.07 -2.90
C GLN A 161 1.12 -2.41 -2.39
N GLN A 162 2.05 -3.36 -2.26
CA GLN A 162 1.75 -4.64 -1.62
C GLN A 162 2.84 -5.07 -0.66
N GLY A 163 2.41 -5.39 0.56
CA GLY A 163 3.19 -6.04 1.59
C GLY A 163 2.84 -7.52 1.69
N MET A 164 3.82 -8.33 2.10
CA MET A 164 3.62 -9.75 2.38
C MET A 164 3.99 -10.07 3.83
N CYS A 165 3.27 -11.01 4.44
CA CYS A 165 3.65 -11.62 5.71
C CYS A 165 4.09 -13.07 5.47
N PRO A 166 5.41 -13.37 5.51
CA PRO A 166 5.89 -14.74 5.25
C PRO A 166 5.40 -15.77 6.28
N LYS A 167 5.09 -15.33 7.51
CA LYS A 167 4.72 -16.21 8.63
C LYS A 167 3.39 -16.94 8.37
N ASP A 168 2.40 -16.23 7.86
CA ASP A 168 1.05 -16.78 7.62
C ASP A 168 0.67 -16.79 6.13
N ARG A 169 1.60 -16.41 5.26
CA ARG A 169 1.46 -16.41 3.80
C ARG A 169 0.28 -15.58 3.29
N THR A 170 0.02 -14.45 3.94
CA THR A 170 -1.00 -13.48 3.52
C THR A 170 -0.36 -12.25 2.87
N ALA A 171 -1.17 -11.50 2.13
CA ALA A 171 -0.76 -10.22 1.55
C ALA A 171 -1.67 -9.06 2.00
N ARG A 172 -1.12 -7.85 1.96
CA ARG A 172 -1.84 -6.60 2.23
C ARG A 172 -1.55 -5.59 1.15
N ARG A 173 -2.59 -5.02 0.58
CA ARG A 173 -2.55 -4.02 -0.49
C ARG A 173 -2.93 -2.66 0.06
N TYR A 174 -2.18 -1.64 -0.34
CA TYR A 174 -2.38 -0.27 0.10
C TYR A 174 -2.65 0.60 -1.11
N HIS A 175 -3.62 1.50 -0.99
CA HIS A 175 -4.07 2.41 -2.03
C HIS A 175 -4.03 3.85 -1.52
N TRP A 176 -3.44 4.71 -2.33
CA TRP A 176 -3.30 6.14 -2.09
C TRP A 176 -3.79 6.89 -3.32
N LEU A 177 -4.45 8.03 -3.10
CA LEU A 177 -4.89 8.95 -4.14
C LEU A 177 -4.46 10.36 -3.74
N SER A 178 -3.77 11.08 -4.64
CA SER A 178 -3.27 12.43 -4.37
C SER A 178 -4.35 13.38 -3.84
N ASP A 179 -5.58 13.26 -4.33
CA ASP A 179 -6.71 14.12 -3.98
C ASP A 179 -7.12 13.98 -2.49
N ASP A 180 -6.88 12.80 -1.90
CA ASP A 180 -7.25 12.49 -0.51
C ASP A 180 -6.09 12.72 0.48
N VAL A 181 -4.86 12.88 -0.01
CA VAL A 181 -3.68 13.09 0.84
C VAL A 181 -3.58 14.54 1.28
N ARG A 182 -4.01 14.81 2.52
CA ARG A 182 -3.78 16.11 3.20
C ARG A 182 -2.53 16.11 4.06
N ASN A 183 -2.15 14.94 4.55
CA ASN A 183 -1.00 14.72 5.43
C ASN A 183 -0.52 13.28 5.22
N PHE A 184 0.78 13.03 5.08
CA PHE A 184 1.28 11.67 4.81
C PHE A 184 1.22 10.74 6.02
N VAL A 185 1.10 11.28 7.24
CA VAL A 185 1.21 10.51 8.49
C VAL A 185 -0.08 10.49 9.31
N VAL A 186 -1.18 11.06 8.82
CA VAL A 186 -2.48 11.03 9.49
C VAL A 186 -3.53 10.50 8.52
N GLU A 187 -3.93 9.24 8.72
CA GLU A 187 -4.95 8.52 7.92
C GLU A 187 -4.88 8.80 6.40
N PRO A 188 -3.71 8.65 5.74
CA PRO A 188 -3.51 9.14 4.37
C PRO A 188 -4.11 8.21 3.29
N HIS A 189 -4.49 6.99 3.67
CA HIS A 189 -4.87 5.95 2.73
C HIS A 189 -6.28 6.15 2.20
N LYS A 190 -6.45 5.94 0.89
CA LYS A 190 -7.78 5.66 0.32
C LYS A 190 -8.33 4.37 0.92
N ALA A 191 -7.49 3.34 0.91
CA ALA A 191 -7.84 2.03 1.44
C ALA A 191 -6.62 1.18 1.76
N ILE A 192 -6.77 0.33 2.77
CA ILE A 192 -5.85 -0.76 3.10
C ILE A 192 -6.66 -2.04 3.07
N VAL A 193 -6.29 -2.97 2.19
CA VAL A 193 -7.05 -4.21 1.95
C VAL A 193 -6.17 -5.42 2.23
N GLY A 194 -6.70 -6.43 2.92
CA GLY A 194 -5.96 -7.63 3.23
C GLY A 194 -6.85 -8.79 3.67
N ASP A 195 -6.26 -9.98 3.69
CA ASP A 195 -6.94 -11.24 4.01
C ASP A 195 -7.18 -11.43 5.51
N ALA A 196 -6.24 -10.93 6.29
CA ALA A 196 -6.19 -11.10 7.72
C ALA A 196 -6.11 -9.73 8.38
N ARG A 197 -6.98 -9.58 9.38
CA ARG A 197 -6.87 -8.53 10.38
C ARG A 197 -6.06 -9.07 11.55
N ARG A 198 -5.12 -8.28 12.03
CA ARG A 198 -4.36 -8.55 13.25
C ARG A 198 -5.15 -8.06 14.44
N ASP A 199 -5.15 -8.85 15.51
CA ASP A 199 -5.73 -8.44 16.79
C ASP A 199 -4.95 -7.25 17.38
N VAL A 200 -3.63 -7.25 17.18
CA VAL A 200 -2.72 -6.20 17.63
C VAL A 200 -1.83 -5.77 16.46
N ALA A 201 -1.93 -4.51 16.05
CA ALA A 201 -1.05 -3.90 15.06
C ALA A 201 -0.78 -2.44 15.44
N LEU A 202 0.49 -2.06 15.48
CA LEU A 202 0.85 -0.65 15.72
C LEU A 202 0.41 0.17 14.50
N ASP A 203 -0.40 1.19 14.73
CA ASP A 203 -0.82 2.15 13.73
C ASP A 203 -0.49 3.58 14.18
N MET A 204 0.67 4.05 13.73
CA MET A 204 1.10 5.43 13.97
C MET A 204 0.43 6.44 13.02
N THR A 205 -0.44 6.02 12.08
CA THR A 205 -1.18 6.93 11.20
C THR A 205 -2.58 7.26 11.71
N ALA A 206 -3.11 6.45 12.63
CA ALA A 206 -4.39 6.70 13.29
C ALA A 206 -4.42 8.09 13.95
N LYS A 207 -5.57 8.77 13.91
CA LYS A 207 -5.72 10.10 14.55
C LYS A 207 -5.44 10.04 16.05
N GLU A 208 -5.86 8.95 16.70
CA GLU A 208 -5.64 8.67 18.11
C GLU A 208 -4.15 8.61 18.48
N SER A 209 -3.27 8.32 17.51
CA SER A 209 -1.81 8.26 17.72
C SER A 209 -1.12 9.64 17.68
N GLU A 210 -1.86 10.76 17.66
CA GLU A 210 -1.27 12.10 17.54
C GLU A 210 -0.31 12.45 18.67
N GLY A 211 -0.72 12.25 19.93
CA GLY A 211 0.14 12.50 21.09
C GLY A 211 1.41 11.64 21.04
N CYS A 212 1.24 10.36 20.69
CA CYS A 212 2.36 9.42 20.53
C CYS A 212 3.33 9.86 19.41
N ARG A 213 2.83 10.38 18.29
CA ARG A 213 3.66 10.96 17.21
C ARG A 213 4.45 12.17 17.69
N LYS A 214 3.84 13.09 18.42
CA LYS A 214 4.50 14.30 18.95
C LYS A 214 5.63 13.92 19.91
N ILE A 215 5.35 13.07 20.90
CA ILE A 215 6.38 12.60 21.84
C ILE A 215 7.48 11.80 21.12
N SER A 216 7.13 11.00 20.10
CA SER A 216 8.14 10.29 19.32
C SER A 216 9.14 11.25 18.65
N VAL A 217 8.68 12.40 18.17
CA VAL A 217 9.54 13.45 17.60
C VAL A 217 10.40 14.09 18.69
N ASP A 218 9.82 14.45 19.83
CA ASP A 218 10.55 15.09 20.93
C ASP A 218 11.63 14.17 21.51
N VAL A 219 11.31 12.89 21.70
CA VAL A 219 12.29 11.87 22.14
C VAL A 219 13.39 11.69 21.09
N ALA A 220 13.05 11.71 19.80
CA ALA A 220 14.04 11.55 18.73
C ALA A 220 15.00 12.73 18.61
N LYS A 221 14.63 13.92 19.12
CA LYS A 221 15.52 15.08 19.25
C LYS A 221 16.49 14.98 20.42
N GLU A 222 16.37 13.97 21.28
CA GLU A 222 17.32 13.75 22.37
C GLU A 222 18.58 13.01 21.90
N LYS A 223 19.68 13.16 22.65
CA LYS A 223 20.93 12.42 22.39
C LYS A 223 20.63 10.90 22.36
N PRO A 224 21.14 10.13 21.39
CA PRO A 224 20.84 8.70 21.29
C PRO A 224 21.16 7.88 22.55
N ARG A 225 22.17 8.31 23.33
CA ARG A 225 22.49 7.72 24.64
C ARG A 225 21.34 7.84 25.66
N ARG A 226 20.54 8.90 25.60
CA ARG A 226 19.37 9.09 26.47
C ARG A 226 18.22 8.18 26.03
N ILE A 227 17.97 8.08 24.72
CA ILE A 227 17.01 7.12 24.15
C ILE A 227 17.39 5.68 24.54
N MET A 228 18.68 5.32 24.43
CA MET A 228 19.18 4.01 24.87
C MET A 228 18.91 3.73 26.34
N ARG A 229 19.13 4.71 27.22
CA ARG A 229 18.80 4.59 28.65
C ARG A 229 17.30 4.39 28.89
N MET A 230 16.45 5.15 28.20
CA MET A 230 14.98 5.00 28.26
C MET A 230 14.54 3.60 27.84
N ILE A 231 15.13 3.05 26.77
CA ILE A 231 14.84 1.69 26.30
C ILE A 231 15.29 0.64 27.32
N MET A 232 16.47 0.82 27.93
CA MET A 232 17.00 -0.11 28.92
C MET A 232 16.27 -0.03 30.27
N SER A 233 15.63 1.10 30.58
CA SER A 233 14.78 1.23 31.77
C SER A 233 13.42 0.56 31.63
N VAL A 234 12.96 0.32 30.40
CA VAL A 234 11.71 -0.39 30.14
C VAL A 234 11.89 -1.87 30.45
N ARG A 235 11.14 -2.39 31.44
CA ARG A 235 11.19 -3.79 31.88
C ARG A 235 9.87 -4.51 31.61
N PRO A 236 9.89 -5.82 31.31
CA PRO A 236 8.66 -6.60 31.21
C PRO A 236 7.87 -6.59 32.53
N ALA A 237 6.53 -6.59 32.48
CA ALA A 237 5.69 -6.55 33.69
C ALA A 237 5.97 -7.69 34.68
N TYR A 238 6.50 -8.83 34.22
CA TYR A 238 6.84 -9.98 35.05
C TYR A 238 8.22 -9.90 35.71
N GLN A 239 9.06 -8.93 35.35
CA GLN A 239 10.40 -8.77 35.91
C GLN A 239 10.37 -7.80 37.09
N ARG A 240 10.21 -8.34 38.31
CA ARG A 240 10.27 -7.58 39.56
C ARG A 240 11.62 -6.87 39.70
N SER A 241 11.61 -5.62 40.17
CA SER A 241 12.83 -4.86 40.45
C SER A 241 13.25 -5.04 41.90
N LEU A 242 14.56 -4.92 42.19
CA LEU A 242 15.08 -4.86 43.57
C LEU A 242 14.48 -3.68 44.37
N GLN A 243 13.79 -2.74 43.71
CA GLN A 243 13.18 -1.55 44.31
C GLN A 243 11.90 -1.88 45.08
N GLU A 244 11.21 -2.99 44.78
CA GLU A 244 10.11 -3.50 45.60
C GLU A 244 10.55 -3.82 47.04
N TRP A 245 11.86 -4.05 47.24
CA TRP A 245 12.46 -4.42 48.52
C TRP A 245 13.24 -3.27 49.17
N MET A 246 13.23 -2.07 48.58
CA MET A 246 13.91 -0.89 49.12
C MET A 246 12.92 0.03 49.87
N PRO A 247 13.30 0.58 51.05
CA PRO A 247 12.45 1.51 51.77
C PRO A 247 12.21 2.78 50.94
N LYS A 248 10.94 3.14 50.73
CA LYS A 248 10.50 4.29 49.95
C LYS A 248 11.04 5.59 50.56
N LYS A 249 12.12 6.15 50.01
CA LYS A 249 12.55 7.53 50.33
C LYS A 249 11.66 8.51 49.56
N ALA A 250 11.04 9.41 50.29
CA ALA A 250 9.88 10.21 49.87
C ALA A 250 10.12 11.28 48.77
N GLU A 251 11.28 11.35 48.09
CA GLU A 251 11.58 12.50 47.22
C GLU A 251 12.18 12.22 45.83
N THR A 252 12.24 10.96 45.38
CA THR A 252 12.49 10.70 43.95
C THR A 252 11.49 9.69 43.40
N GLY A 253 10.42 10.22 42.81
CA GLY A 253 9.39 9.41 42.14
C GLY A 253 9.92 8.82 40.83
N TRP A 254 10.63 7.70 40.91
CA TRP A 254 11.00 6.91 39.74
C TRP A 254 9.77 6.12 39.27
N LYS A 255 9.25 6.40 38.07
CA LYS A 255 8.07 5.74 37.50
C LYS A 255 8.46 4.44 36.78
N GLU A 256 7.94 3.31 37.25
CA GLU A 256 8.02 2.01 36.58
C GLU A 256 6.79 1.81 35.67
N TYR A 257 7.00 1.24 34.47
CA TYR A 257 5.93 1.04 33.47
C TYR A 257 5.83 -0.43 33.06
N PRO A 258 4.86 -1.19 33.61
CA PRO A 258 4.66 -2.59 33.26
C PRO A 258 4.18 -2.74 31.80
N ILE A 259 4.69 -3.77 31.12
CA ILE A 259 4.37 -4.11 29.72
C ILE A 259 3.48 -5.35 29.68
N ASP A 260 2.29 -5.27 29.07
CA ASP A 260 1.42 -6.43 28.90
C ASP A 260 1.69 -7.25 27.62
N VAL A 261 2.21 -6.69 26.52
CA VAL A 261 2.27 -7.44 25.23
C VAL A 261 3.51 -7.12 24.34
N LEU A 262 4.36 -6.15 24.70
CA LEU A 262 5.27 -5.53 23.73
C LEU A 262 6.74 -5.94 23.90
N SER A 263 7.26 -6.67 22.91
CA SER A 263 8.70 -6.95 22.82
C SER A 263 9.46 -5.71 22.35
N MET A 264 10.33 -5.17 23.21
CA MET A 264 11.20 -4.06 22.86
C MET A 264 12.13 -4.43 21.69
N PRO A 265 12.28 -3.58 20.66
CA PRO A 265 13.18 -3.84 19.56
C PRO A 265 14.63 -3.86 20.05
N ARG A 266 15.29 -5.03 20.03
CA ARG A 266 16.70 -5.18 20.45
C ARG A 266 17.70 -4.51 19.49
N ASN A 267 17.31 -4.32 18.23
CA ASN A 267 18.19 -3.85 17.16
C ASN A 267 17.70 -2.51 16.59
N LEU A 268 17.87 -1.44 17.35
CA LEU A 268 17.65 -0.07 16.86
C LEU A 268 18.80 0.39 15.99
N ASN A 269 18.49 1.13 14.92
CA ASN A 269 19.51 1.74 14.09
C ASN A 269 20.05 3.02 14.75
N TRP A 270 21.06 2.86 15.61
CA TRP A 270 21.68 3.97 16.34
C TRP A 270 22.29 5.04 15.42
N LYS A 271 22.81 4.64 14.25
CA LYS A 271 23.31 5.59 13.26
C LYS A 271 22.18 6.48 12.71
N ALA A 272 21.02 5.90 12.45
CA ALA A 272 19.86 6.68 12.03
C ALA A 272 19.35 7.60 13.14
N LEU A 273 19.32 7.14 14.40
CA LEU A 273 18.96 8.02 15.53
C LEU A 273 19.95 9.18 15.72
N GLN A 274 21.25 8.95 15.47
CA GLN A 274 22.24 10.02 15.46
C GLN A 274 21.96 11.04 14.34
N GLN A 275 21.62 10.58 13.13
CA GLN A 275 21.23 11.47 12.02
C GLN A 275 19.96 12.25 12.32
N VAL A 276 18.97 11.62 12.97
CA VAL A 276 17.74 12.30 13.40
C VAL A 276 18.06 13.37 14.44
N TYR A 277 18.94 13.07 15.40
CA TYR A 277 19.38 14.04 16.40
C TYR A 277 20.12 15.23 15.76
N GLU A 278 20.93 15.00 14.73
CA GLU A 278 21.60 16.09 14.00
C GLU A 278 20.62 16.90 13.15
N PHE A 279 19.63 16.25 12.55
CA PHE A 279 18.62 16.87 11.69
C PHE A 279 17.55 17.66 12.46
N GLN A 280 17.20 17.24 13.69
CA GLN A 280 16.17 17.87 14.54
C GLN A 280 14.80 18.02 13.85
N PRO A 281 14.10 16.91 13.52
CA PRO A 281 12.86 16.95 12.74
C PRO A 281 11.76 17.77 13.43
N GLN A 282 11.07 18.62 12.67
CA GLN A 282 10.01 19.47 13.22
C GLN A 282 8.73 18.68 13.51
N ASN A 283 8.47 17.63 12.74
CA ASN A 283 7.25 16.83 12.81
C ASN A 283 7.52 15.35 12.51
N TYR A 284 6.47 14.53 12.64
CA TYR A 284 6.58 13.08 12.49
C TYR A 284 6.82 12.65 11.03
N GLU A 285 6.37 13.44 10.06
CA GLU A 285 6.61 13.19 8.63
C GLU A 285 8.10 13.33 8.30
N GLU A 286 8.72 14.41 8.77
CA GLU A 286 10.16 14.63 8.69
C GLU A 286 10.97 13.54 9.40
N LEU A 287 10.56 13.15 10.61
CA LEU A 287 11.18 12.03 11.33
C LEU A 287 11.15 10.75 10.49
N LEU A 288 10.01 10.43 9.87
CA LEU A 288 9.90 9.28 8.99
C LEU A 288 10.71 9.46 7.70
N SER A 289 10.88 10.68 7.19
CA SER A 289 11.64 10.93 5.96
C SER A 289 13.14 10.57 6.11
N VAL A 290 13.68 10.61 7.33
CA VAL A 290 15.10 10.31 7.59
C VAL A 290 15.45 8.88 7.20
N LYS A 291 16.51 8.75 6.38
CA LYS A 291 17.00 7.46 5.90
C LYS A 291 17.48 6.61 7.09
N GLY A 292 17.05 5.35 7.13
CA GLY A 292 17.44 4.41 8.19
C GLY A 292 16.51 4.41 9.41
N VAL A 293 15.61 5.39 9.56
CA VAL A 293 14.46 5.26 10.48
C VAL A 293 13.58 4.13 9.95
N GLY A 294 13.44 3.04 10.69
CA GLY A 294 12.70 1.86 10.28
C GLY A 294 11.57 1.51 11.24
N SER A 295 10.89 0.40 10.99
CA SER A 295 9.83 -0.11 11.88
C SER A 295 10.31 -0.33 13.32
N ALA A 296 11.54 -0.81 13.51
CA ALA A 296 12.15 -0.95 14.83
C ALA A 296 12.31 0.39 15.56
N THR A 297 12.77 1.43 14.86
CA THR A 297 12.91 2.79 15.41
C THR A 297 11.56 3.38 15.77
N VAL A 298 10.60 3.34 14.84
CA VAL A 298 9.23 3.83 15.07
C VAL A 298 8.58 3.12 16.26
N ARG A 299 8.71 1.79 16.33
CA ARG A 299 8.17 1.01 17.45
C ARG A 299 8.85 1.37 18.77
N GLY A 300 10.18 1.51 18.77
CA GLY A 300 10.92 1.90 19.98
C GLY A 300 10.47 3.27 20.51
N LEU A 301 10.32 4.25 19.63
CA LEU A 301 9.85 5.60 20.00
C LEU A 301 8.39 5.56 20.48
N ALA A 302 7.51 4.82 19.81
CA ALA A 302 6.12 4.67 20.23
C ALA A 302 6.00 4.01 21.62
N LEU A 303 6.84 3.00 21.90
CA LEU A 303 6.89 2.35 23.22
C LEU A 303 7.43 3.30 24.30
N ILE A 304 8.43 4.12 23.98
CA ILE A 304 8.90 5.16 24.92
C ILE A 304 7.78 6.17 25.18
N ALA A 305 7.06 6.62 24.15
CA ALA A 305 5.96 7.56 24.30
C ALA A 305 4.83 6.99 25.17
N GLU A 306 4.42 5.75 24.92
CA GLU A 306 3.37 5.07 25.69
C GLU A 306 3.79 4.81 27.12
N LEU A 307 4.96 4.20 27.31
CA LEU A 307 5.41 3.78 28.63
C LEU A 307 5.88 4.99 29.42
N ILE A 308 6.86 5.76 28.94
CA ILE A 308 7.46 6.82 29.75
C ILE A 308 6.58 8.06 29.87
N TYR A 309 5.88 8.42 28.80
CA TYR A 309 5.14 9.68 28.71
C TYR A 309 3.61 9.50 28.77
N GLY A 310 3.10 8.27 28.76
CA GLY A 310 1.67 7.97 28.84
C GLY A 310 0.88 8.19 27.53
N GLU A 311 1.56 8.54 26.44
CA GLU A 311 0.95 8.84 25.15
C GLU A 311 0.85 7.60 24.27
N LYS A 312 -0.33 6.99 24.27
CA LYS A 312 -0.58 5.69 23.63
C LYS A 312 -0.71 5.80 22.11
N PRO A 313 -0.08 4.91 21.33
CA PRO A 313 -0.44 4.73 19.93
C PRO A 313 -1.71 3.89 19.79
N SER A 314 -2.31 3.92 18.61
CA SER A 314 -3.31 2.94 18.19
C SER A 314 -2.65 1.57 18.00
N TRP A 315 -3.22 0.56 18.66
CA TRP A 315 -2.89 -0.86 18.48
C TRP A 315 -3.90 -1.59 17.57
N LYS A 316 -4.79 -0.83 16.92
CA LYS A 316 -5.85 -1.34 16.05
C LYS A 316 -5.34 -1.45 14.61
N ASP A 317 -5.56 -2.62 14.00
CA ASP A 317 -5.25 -2.82 12.59
C ASP A 317 -6.18 -2.00 11.66
N PRO A 318 -5.64 -1.11 10.79
CA PRO A 318 -6.44 -0.25 9.92
C PRO A 318 -6.96 -0.95 8.65
N VAL A 319 -6.66 -2.25 8.46
CA VAL A 319 -7.14 -3.00 7.29
C VAL A 319 -8.67 -3.05 7.21
N LYS A 320 -9.21 -2.78 6.02
CA LYS A 320 -10.61 -2.96 5.63
C LYS A 320 -10.68 -4.24 4.78
N TYR A 321 -11.53 -5.20 5.14
CA TYR A 321 -11.59 -6.49 4.46
C TYR A 321 -12.00 -6.37 2.98
N SER A 322 -11.43 -7.23 2.15
CA SER A 322 -11.60 -7.32 0.69
C SER A 322 -12.95 -7.94 0.26
N PHE A 323 -14.09 -7.49 0.78
CA PHE A 323 -15.36 -7.94 0.22
C PHE A 323 -15.70 -7.07 -0.98
N ALA A 324 -15.55 -7.61 -2.19
CA ALA A 324 -15.68 -6.94 -3.50
C ALA A 324 -16.79 -5.88 -3.59
N TYR A 325 -17.91 -6.16 -2.94
CA TYR A 325 -19.01 -5.23 -2.79
C TYR A 325 -19.59 -5.30 -1.37
N GLY A 326 -19.00 -6.05 -0.45
CA GLY A 326 -19.71 -6.55 0.73
C GLY A 326 -20.10 -8.02 0.58
N GLY A 327 -20.49 -8.66 1.67
CA GLY A 327 -20.89 -10.06 1.69
C GLY A 327 -22.38 -10.21 1.38
N LYS A 328 -22.78 -11.33 0.75
CA LYS A 328 -24.21 -11.70 0.64
C LYS A 328 -24.87 -11.73 2.03
N ASP A 329 -24.07 -12.07 3.05
CA ASP A 329 -24.46 -12.20 4.44
C ASP A 329 -24.26 -10.89 5.24
N GLY A 330 -23.97 -9.76 4.57
CA GLY A 330 -23.89 -8.44 5.21
C GLY A 330 -22.61 -8.19 6.02
N VAL A 331 -21.65 -9.11 6.03
CA VAL A 331 -20.39 -8.97 6.79
C VAL A 331 -19.23 -8.68 5.84
N PRO A 332 -18.48 -7.58 6.04
CA PRO A 332 -18.63 -6.52 7.04
C PRO A 332 -19.68 -5.45 6.68
N TYR A 333 -20.17 -5.43 5.44
CA TYR A 333 -21.32 -4.66 4.98
C TYR A 333 -22.02 -5.38 3.80
N PRO A 334 -23.28 -5.04 3.48
CA PRO A 334 -24.03 -5.64 2.37
C PRO A 334 -23.44 -5.32 1.01
N VAL A 335 -23.70 -6.19 0.02
CA VAL A 335 -23.32 -6.00 -1.40
C VAL A 335 -23.75 -4.59 -1.91
N ASN A 336 -22.78 -3.74 -2.25
CA ASN A 336 -22.90 -2.44 -2.88
C ASN A 336 -23.17 -2.64 -4.37
N ARG A 337 -24.44 -2.87 -4.68
CA ARG A 337 -24.93 -3.14 -6.03
C ARG A 337 -24.62 -2.01 -7.02
N ARG A 338 -24.66 -0.75 -6.58
CA ARG A 338 -24.40 0.43 -7.44
C ARG A 338 -22.98 0.42 -8.00
N ALA A 339 -21.98 0.19 -7.15
CA ALA A 339 -20.58 0.09 -7.59
C ALA A 339 -20.36 -1.12 -8.53
N MET A 340 -21.10 -2.21 -8.30
CA MET A 340 -21.07 -3.39 -9.17
C MET A 340 -21.66 -3.09 -10.55
N ASP A 341 -22.82 -2.45 -10.61
CA ASP A 341 -23.50 -2.08 -11.84
C ASP A 341 -22.74 -1.04 -12.66
N GLU A 342 -22.02 -0.13 -12.01
CA GLU A 342 -21.13 0.83 -12.68
C GLU A 342 -19.94 0.12 -13.32
N SER A 343 -19.30 -0.79 -12.58
CA SER A 343 -18.19 -1.60 -13.09
C SER A 343 -18.65 -2.46 -14.27
N ILE A 344 -19.83 -3.10 -14.19
CA ILE A 344 -20.41 -3.89 -15.28
C ILE A 344 -20.66 -3.02 -16.53
N ARG A 345 -21.23 -1.83 -16.38
CA ARG A 345 -21.52 -0.92 -17.50
C ARG A 345 -20.26 -0.50 -18.24
N ILE A 346 -19.20 -0.15 -17.52
CA ILE A 346 -17.92 0.27 -18.11
C ILE A 346 -17.27 -0.88 -18.87
N LEU A 347 -17.28 -2.08 -18.29
CA LEU A 347 -16.74 -3.27 -18.93
C LEU A 347 -17.53 -3.66 -20.18
N ARG A 348 -18.86 -3.49 -20.13
CA ARG A 348 -19.72 -3.70 -21.29
C ARG A 348 -19.40 -2.70 -22.41
N ARG A 349 -19.27 -1.41 -22.09
CA ARG A 349 -18.93 -0.37 -23.06
C ARG A 349 -17.55 -0.61 -23.69
N ALA A 350 -16.55 -0.97 -22.88
CA ALA A 350 -15.22 -1.35 -23.36
C ALA A 350 -15.25 -2.58 -24.29
N ILE A 351 -16.13 -3.55 -24.03
CA ILE A 351 -16.35 -4.71 -24.92
C ILE A 351 -17.07 -4.31 -26.20
N GLU A 352 -18.05 -3.41 -26.14
CA GLU A 352 -18.82 -2.92 -27.29
C GLU A 352 -17.95 -2.09 -28.23
N GLU A 353 -17.07 -1.23 -27.71
CA GLU A 353 -16.13 -0.44 -28.50
C GLU A 353 -14.98 -1.30 -29.07
N ALA A 354 -14.52 -2.31 -28.31
CA ALA A 354 -13.59 -3.33 -28.84
C ALA A 354 -14.21 -4.20 -29.96
N LYS A 355 -15.54 -4.25 -30.08
CA LYS A 355 -16.27 -4.82 -31.22
C LYS A 355 -16.45 -3.82 -32.38
N ILE A 356 -16.25 -2.52 -32.17
CA ILE A 356 -16.36 -1.49 -33.22
C ILE A 356 -15.03 -1.32 -33.98
N GLY A 357 -13.88 -1.68 -33.38
CA GLY A 357 -12.58 -1.82 -34.07
C GLY A 357 -12.47 -3.00 -35.07
N ASP A 358 -13.60 -3.62 -35.45
CA ASP A 358 -13.72 -4.96 -36.05
C ASP A 358 -13.72 -4.97 -37.60
N LYS A 359 -12.87 -4.16 -38.24
CA LYS A 359 -12.56 -4.36 -39.68
C LYS A 359 -11.35 -5.28 -39.91
N GLU A 360 -10.40 -5.35 -38.96
CA GLU A 360 -9.25 -6.27 -39.06
C GLU A 360 -9.52 -7.65 -38.42
N LYS A 361 -10.38 -7.75 -37.41
CA LYS A 361 -10.74 -9.02 -36.74
C LYS A 361 -11.71 -9.87 -37.58
N MET A 362 -12.66 -9.27 -38.30
CA MET A 362 -13.49 -9.98 -39.28
C MET A 362 -12.67 -10.72 -40.34
N ARG A 363 -11.55 -10.14 -40.81
CA ARG A 363 -10.60 -10.83 -41.72
C ARG A 363 -9.86 -11.99 -41.05
N SER A 364 -9.68 -11.92 -39.73
CA SER A 364 -9.02 -12.96 -38.93
C SER A 364 -9.96 -14.14 -38.64
N LEU A 365 -11.26 -13.88 -38.42
CA LEU A 365 -12.31 -14.89 -38.28
C LEU A 365 -12.60 -15.61 -39.60
N GLN A 366 -12.55 -14.91 -40.74
CA GLN A 366 -12.66 -15.54 -42.07
C GLN A 366 -11.48 -16.49 -42.39
N ARG A 367 -10.27 -16.21 -41.88
CA ARG A 367 -9.11 -17.11 -42.00
C ARG A 367 -9.23 -18.36 -41.14
N LEU A 368 -10.00 -18.31 -40.04
CA LEU A 368 -10.31 -19.45 -39.18
C LEU A 368 -11.33 -20.41 -39.83
N ARG A 369 -12.23 -19.90 -40.67
CA ARG A 369 -13.21 -20.72 -41.42
C ARG A 369 -12.57 -21.64 -42.47
N ARG A 370 -11.32 -21.38 -42.89
CA ARG A 370 -10.56 -22.27 -43.80
C ARG A 370 -9.95 -23.51 -43.13
N PHE A 371 -10.00 -23.60 -41.79
CA PHE A 371 -9.35 -24.68 -41.02
C PHE A 371 -10.33 -25.53 -40.20
N VAL A 372 -11.64 -25.35 -40.38
CA VAL A 372 -12.66 -26.21 -39.77
C VAL A 372 -13.14 -27.18 -40.85
N PRO A 373 -12.95 -28.51 -40.71
CA PRO A 373 -13.45 -29.48 -41.67
C PRO A 373 -14.98 -29.42 -41.74
N GLU A 374 -15.52 -29.27 -42.94
CA GLU A 374 -16.93 -29.54 -43.21
C GLU A 374 -17.14 -31.04 -43.06
N ASN A 375 -17.88 -31.45 -42.03
CA ASN A 375 -18.66 -32.69 -41.89
C ASN A 375 -18.46 -33.37 -40.53
N ILE A 376 -19.47 -33.26 -39.68
CA ILE A 376 -19.92 -34.40 -38.85
C ILE A 376 -21.45 -34.45 -38.99
N PRO A 377 -22.01 -35.49 -39.63
CA PRO A 377 -23.46 -35.63 -39.83
C PRO A 377 -24.18 -35.99 -38.52
N HIS A 378 -25.49 -35.69 -38.55
CA HIS A 378 -26.49 -35.63 -37.47
C HIS A 378 -26.45 -36.68 -36.36
#